data_AF-A0A5J4KJA5-F1
#
_entry.id   AF-A0A5J4KJA5-F1
#
_cell.length_a   1.000
_cell.length_b   1.000
_cell.length_c   1.000
_cell.angle_alpha   90.00
_cell.angle_beta   90.00
_cell.angle_gamma   90.00
#
_symmetry.space_group_name_H-M   'P 1'
#
loop_
_entity.id
_entity.type
_entity.pdbx_description
1 polymer ?
#
loop_
_entity_poly.entity_id
_entity_poly.type
_entity_poly.pdbx_seq_one_letter_code
_entity_poly.pdbx_strand_id
1 'polypeptide(L)'
;MIERYLPVPVWNNMLGKWDPTDFRNGQRVVTWPTDFEPATLPVPEYVDGDRVQFVRDETCAREGVVRRVFLSGGVYGPLESVETAIQRFYLDAENITYIVTARGHDHRIKGWNILGRFVSRERISSILPMRD
;
A
#
# COMPACT_ATOMS: atom_id res chain seq x y z
N MET A 1 10.91 24.90 13.99
CA MET A 1 10.02 24.88 12.81
C MET A 1 9.25 23.57 12.89
N ILE A 2 7.91 23.61 12.97
CA ILE A 2 7.11 22.37 13.01
C ILE A 2 7.21 21.76 11.62
N GLU A 3 7.79 20.56 11.53
CA GLU A 3 7.91 19.84 10.27
C GLU A 3 6.51 19.44 9.77
N ARG A 4 6.16 19.91 8.58
CA ARG A 4 4.92 19.60 7.87
C ARG A 4 5.00 18.18 7.33
N TYR A 5 4.47 17.23 8.10
CA TYR A 5 4.57 15.80 7.82
C TYR A 5 3.19 15.15 7.82
N LEU A 6 2.91 14.36 6.79
CA LEU A 6 1.74 13.49 6.70
C LEU A 6 2.13 12.05 7.03
N PRO A 7 1.43 11.36 7.95
CA PRO A 7 1.73 9.96 8.29
C PRO A 7 1.55 9.05 7.10
N VAL A 8 2.46 8.12 6.86
CA VAL A 8 2.35 7.18 5.73
C VAL A 8 1.22 6.18 6.01
N PRO A 9 0.14 6.11 5.21
CA PRO A 9 -0.87 5.07 5.35
C PRO A 9 -0.26 3.71 5.04
N VAL A 10 -0.32 2.78 5.99
CA VAL A 10 0.13 1.39 5.81
C VAL A 10 -1.08 0.48 5.90
N TRP A 11 -1.26 -0.41 4.93
CA TRP A 11 -2.39 -1.33 4.92
C TRP A 11 -2.25 -2.38 6.03
N ASN A 12 -3.23 -2.44 6.92
CA ASN A 12 -3.36 -3.48 7.92
C ASN A 12 -4.22 -4.60 7.38
N ASN A 13 -3.56 -5.67 6.92
CA ASN A 13 -4.24 -6.80 6.30
C ASN A 13 -5.21 -7.53 7.25
N MET A 14 -4.91 -7.55 8.56
CA MET A 14 -5.77 -8.21 9.55
C MET A 14 -7.08 -7.45 9.76
N LEU A 15 -7.03 -6.12 9.65
CA LEU A 15 -8.18 -5.25 9.91
C LEU A 15 -8.86 -4.74 8.63
N GLY A 16 -8.27 -5.00 7.45
CA GLY A 16 -8.80 -4.54 6.17
C GLY A 16 -8.90 -3.02 6.07
N LYS A 17 -7.95 -2.29 6.67
CA LYS A 17 -7.96 -0.82 6.72
C LYS A 17 -6.56 -0.23 6.66
N TRP A 18 -6.48 1.08 6.43
CA TRP A 18 -5.25 1.85 6.53
C TRP A 18 -4.95 2.27 7.97
N ASP A 19 -3.70 2.07 8.41
CA ASP A 19 -3.17 2.61 9.66
C ASP A 19 -2.17 3.75 9.35
N PRO A 20 -2.33 4.95 9.95
CA PRO A 20 -1.42 6.07 9.73
C PRO A 20 -0.12 5.84 10.49
N THR A 21 1.00 5.74 9.78
CA THR A 21 2.29 5.36 10.35
C THR A 21 3.32 6.49 10.23
N ASP A 22 3.89 6.92 11.35
CA ASP A 22 5.04 7.82 11.38
C ASP A 22 6.35 7.02 11.36
N PHE A 23 7.10 7.16 10.27
CA PHE A 23 8.37 6.48 10.07
C PHE A 23 9.57 7.24 10.64
N ARG A 24 9.42 8.52 11.02
CA ARG A 24 10.54 9.36 11.50
C ARG A 24 11.14 8.83 12.81
N ASN A 25 10.32 8.20 13.65
CA ASN A 25 10.69 7.77 15.00
C ASN A 25 10.50 6.26 15.25
N GLY A 26 10.81 5.44 14.24
CA GLY A 26 10.81 3.97 14.38
C GLY A 26 9.46 3.30 14.12
N GLN A 27 8.71 3.78 13.12
CA GLN A 27 7.48 3.16 12.62
C GLN A 27 6.39 3.00 13.70
N ARG A 28 5.74 4.10 14.07
CA ARG A 28 4.65 4.10 15.06
C ARG A 28 3.32 4.42 14.41
N VAL A 29 2.27 3.70 14.79
CA VAL A 29 0.90 4.10 14.45
C VAL A 29 0.57 5.37 15.22
N VAL A 30 0.11 6.40 14.51
CA VAL A 30 -0.23 7.72 15.06
C VAL A 30 -1.72 8.03 14.82
N THR A 31 -2.13 9.27 15.05
CA THR A 31 -3.48 9.73 14.66
C THR A 31 -3.46 10.21 13.22
N TRP A 32 -4.59 10.08 12.54
CA TRP A 32 -4.82 10.77 11.27
C TRP A 32 -4.76 12.29 11.44
N PRO A 33 -4.49 13.05 10.37
CA PRO A 33 -4.71 14.49 10.37
C PRO A 33 -6.15 14.83 10.80
N THR A 34 -6.33 15.94 11.48
CA THR A 34 -7.66 16.42 11.90
C THR A 34 -8.60 16.51 10.71
N ASP A 35 -9.86 16.10 10.90
CA ASP A 35 -10.94 16.11 9.90
C ASP A 35 -10.70 15.23 8.65
N PHE A 36 -9.64 14.41 8.63
CA PHE A 36 -9.43 13.44 7.56
C PHE A 36 -10.26 12.17 7.80
N GLU A 37 -11.07 11.78 6.82
CA GLU A 37 -11.88 10.55 6.83
C GLU A 37 -11.14 9.40 6.14
N PRO A 38 -10.60 8.41 6.88
CA PRO A 38 -9.78 7.33 6.29
C PRO A 38 -10.56 6.42 5.35
N ALA A 39 -11.89 6.37 5.46
CA ALA A 39 -12.75 5.59 4.56
C ALA A 39 -12.72 6.10 3.11
N THR A 40 -12.22 7.33 2.88
CA THR A 40 -12.03 7.89 1.52
C THR A 40 -10.78 7.37 0.80
N LEU A 41 -9.89 6.69 1.52
CA LEU A 41 -8.66 6.15 0.94
C LEU A 41 -8.97 5.03 -0.06
N PRO A 42 -8.21 4.94 -1.16
CA PRO A 42 -8.36 3.84 -2.11
C PRO A 42 -8.03 2.51 -1.43
N VAL A 43 -8.79 1.47 -1.77
CA VAL A 43 -8.53 0.10 -1.30
C VAL A 43 -7.46 -0.52 -2.19
N PRO A 44 -6.41 -1.14 -1.63
CA PRO A 44 -5.38 -1.75 -2.45
C PRO A 44 -5.91 -3.00 -3.17
N GLU A 45 -5.53 -3.15 -4.42
CA GLU A 45 -5.91 -4.30 -5.24
C GLU A 45 -5.22 -5.58 -4.74
N TYR A 46 -3.98 -5.45 -4.26
CA TYR A 46 -3.16 -6.53 -3.73
C TYR A 46 -2.89 -6.34 -2.23
N VAL A 47 -2.73 -7.43 -1.49
CA VAL A 47 -2.51 -7.40 -0.04
C VAL A 47 -1.37 -8.30 0.39
N ASP A 48 -0.89 -8.13 1.63
CA ASP A 48 0.16 -8.98 2.19
C ASP A 48 -0.17 -10.47 2.05
N GLY A 49 0.82 -11.25 1.62
CA GLY A 49 0.71 -12.67 1.30
C GLY A 49 0.31 -12.98 -0.14
N ASP A 50 -0.10 -11.98 -0.93
CA ASP A 50 -0.40 -12.20 -2.35
C ASP A 50 0.84 -12.63 -3.12
N ARG A 51 0.76 -13.80 -3.76
CA ARG A 51 1.71 -14.18 -4.81
C ARG A 51 1.34 -13.46 -6.09
N VAL A 52 2.27 -12.70 -6.63
CA VAL A 52 2.04 -11.86 -7.82
C VAL A 52 3.12 -12.07 -8.87
N GLN A 53 2.75 -11.86 -10.12
CA GLN A 53 3.70 -11.65 -11.22
C GLN A 53 3.79 -10.14 -11.49
N PHE A 54 5.00 -9.60 -11.60
CA PHE A 54 5.22 -8.16 -11.78
C PHE A 54 6.39 -7.88 -12.72
N VAL A 55 6.42 -6.68 -13.30
CA VAL A 55 7.51 -6.16 -14.12
C VAL A 55 8.19 -5.03 -13.35
N ARG A 56 9.50 -5.12 -13.17
CA ARG A 56 10.28 -4.05 -12.53
C ARG A 56 10.93 -3.14 -13.56
N ASP A 57 11.60 -3.77 -14.51
CA ASP A 57 12.32 -3.17 -15.62
C ASP A 57 11.71 -3.86 -16.85
N GLU A 58 11.30 -3.10 -17.87
CA GLU A 58 10.39 -3.45 -18.98
C GLU A 58 10.70 -4.75 -19.76
N THR A 59 11.76 -5.46 -19.41
CA THR A 59 12.31 -6.59 -20.14
C THR A 59 11.99 -7.97 -19.53
N CYS A 60 11.53 -8.07 -18.27
CA CYS A 60 11.26 -9.39 -17.68
C CYS A 60 10.23 -9.40 -16.53
N ALA A 61 9.23 -10.28 -16.63
CA ALA A 61 8.30 -10.58 -15.56
C ALA A 61 8.96 -11.46 -14.47
N ARG A 62 8.66 -11.16 -13.21
CA ARG A 62 9.16 -11.89 -12.03
C ARG A 62 8.00 -12.29 -11.14
N GLU A 63 8.20 -13.37 -10.39
CA GLU A 63 7.28 -13.77 -9.33
C GLU A 63 7.78 -13.27 -7.97
N GLY A 64 6.85 -12.86 -7.11
CA GLY A 64 7.15 -12.47 -5.75
C GLY A 64 5.92 -12.55 -4.85
N VAL A 65 6.13 -12.17 -3.59
CA VAL A 65 5.08 -12.11 -2.57
C VAL A 65 4.96 -10.68 -2.08
N VAL A 66 3.75 -10.12 -2.12
CA VAL A 66 3.46 -8.82 -1.50
C VAL A 66 3.65 -8.97 0.02
N ARG A 67 4.45 -8.09 0.62
CA ARG A 67 4.75 -8.07 2.07
C ARG A 67 4.23 -6.85 2.79
N ARG A 68 4.03 -5.75 2.05
CA ARG A 68 3.55 -4.49 2.62
C ARG A 68 2.90 -3.67 1.53
N VAL A 69 1.89 -2.92 1.92
CA VAL A 69 1.20 -1.98 1.04
C VAL A 69 1.12 -0.64 1.76
N PHE A 70 1.44 0.43 1.07
CA PHE A 70 1.36 1.78 1.62
C PHE A 70 1.00 2.82 0.57
N LEU A 71 0.36 3.90 0.98
CA LEU A 71 0.24 5.10 0.18
C LEU A 71 1.45 6.00 0.41
N SER A 72 1.66 6.94 -0.52
CA SER A 72 2.68 7.97 -0.30
C SER A 72 2.29 8.83 0.89
N GLY A 73 3.30 9.37 1.57
CA GLY A 73 3.16 10.27 2.70
C GLY A 73 4.50 10.95 2.94
N GLY A 74 4.63 11.62 4.07
CA GLY A 74 5.87 12.24 4.49
C GLY A 74 5.83 13.77 4.42
N VAL A 75 7.00 14.37 4.24
CA VAL A 75 7.16 15.82 4.24
C VAL A 75 6.54 16.42 2.99
N TYR A 76 5.71 17.46 3.19
CA TYR A 76 5.08 18.20 2.11
C TYR A 76 5.55 19.65 2.06
N GLY A 77 5.23 20.36 0.98
CA GLY A 77 5.84 21.66 0.68
C GLY A 77 5.57 22.72 1.75
N PRO A 78 6.49 23.69 1.94
CA PRO A 78 6.34 24.74 2.97
C PRO A 78 5.16 25.67 2.73
N LEU A 79 4.68 25.76 1.49
CA LEU A 79 3.52 26.56 1.07
C LEU A 79 2.30 25.68 0.74
N GLU A 80 2.45 24.37 0.75
CA GLU A 80 1.36 23.42 0.45
C GLU A 80 0.47 23.25 1.68
N SER A 81 -0.85 23.27 1.47
CA SER A 81 -1.82 22.99 2.53
C SER A 81 -1.89 21.48 2.82
N VAL A 82 -2.38 21.12 4.01
CA VAL A 82 -2.57 19.71 4.38
C VAL A 82 -3.54 19.02 3.42
N GLU A 83 -4.60 19.69 3.01
CA GLU A 83 -5.63 19.18 2.10
C GLU A 83 -5.05 18.90 0.72
N THR A 84 -4.20 19.80 0.21
CA THR A 84 -3.53 19.63 -1.07
C THR A 84 -2.56 18.45 -1.02
N ALA A 85 -1.80 18.33 0.08
CA ALA A 85 -0.90 17.21 0.29
C ALA A 85 -1.67 15.88 0.41
N ILE A 86 -2.82 15.85 1.08
CA ILE A 86 -3.72 14.68 1.16
C ILE A 86 -4.22 14.30 -0.24
N GLN A 87 -4.75 15.26 -1.00
CA GLN A 87 -5.23 15.00 -2.36
C GLN A 87 -4.13 14.37 -3.23
N ARG A 88 -2.90 14.91 -3.13
CA ARG A 88 -1.76 14.48 -3.93
C ARG A 88 -1.20 13.13 -3.50
N PHE A 89 -1.20 12.79 -2.22
CA PHE A 89 -0.53 11.59 -1.71
C PHE A 89 -1.46 10.42 -1.39
N TYR A 90 -2.68 10.69 -0.94
CA TYR A 90 -3.56 9.68 -0.36
C TYR A 90 -4.70 9.28 -1.29
N LEU A 91 -5.30 10.23 -2.00
CA LEU A 91 -6.59 10.02 -2.66
C LEU A 91 -6.48 9.45 -4.07
N ASP A 92 -5.29 9.41 -4.63
CA ASP A 92 -5.03 8.75 -5.91
C ASP A 92 -4.57 7.30 -5.68
N ALA A 93 -5.31 6.34 -6.23
CA ALA A 93 -4.98 4.91 -6.16
C ALA A 93 -3.62 4.61 -6.84
N GLU A 94 -3.19 5.45 -7.78
CA GLU A 94 -1.87 5.37 -8.40
C GLU A 94 -0.71 5.58 -7.42
N ASN A 95 -0.97 6.21 -6.27
CA ASN A 95 0.02 6.38 -5.23
C ASN A 95 0.27 5.13 -4.40
N ILE A 96 -0.59 4.12 -4.47
CA ILE A 96 -0.40 2.87 -3.75
C ILE A 96 0.89 2.21 -4.22
N THR A 97 1.73 1.86 -3.26
CA THR A 97 3.01 1.20 -3.46
C THR A 97 3.02 -0.13 -2.72
N TYR A 98 3.44 -1.17 -3.43
CA TYR A 98 3.56 -2.53 -2.92
C TYR A 98 5.04 -2.83 -2.68
N ILE A 99 5.37 -3.39 -1.52
CA ILE A 99 6.64 -4.08 -1.31
C ILE A 99 6.44 -5.53 -1.70
N VAL A 100 7.14 -5.96 -2.73
CA VAL A 100 7.12 -7.33 -3.23
C VAL A 100 8.49 -7.95 -2.96
N THR A 101 8.52 -9.02 -2.16
CA THR A 101 9.75 -9.80 -1.97
C THR A 101 9.86 -10.83 -3.09
N ALA A 102 10.95 -10.77 -3.85
CA ALA A 102 11.30 -11.76 -4.88
C ALA A 102 12.77 -12.16 -4.73
N ARG A 103 13.06 -13.46 -4.73
CA ARG A 103 14.42 -14.01 -4.60
C ARG A 103 15.21 -13.45 -3.39
N GLY A 104 14.52 -13.24 -2.27
CA GLY A 104 15.12 -12.70 -1.04
C GLY A 104 15.36 -11.20 -1.02
N HIS A 105 14.89 -10.46 -2.04
CA HIS A 105 15.01 -9.00 -2.11
C HIS A 105 13.65 -8.32 -2.14
N ASP A 106 13.55 -7.17 -1.49
CA ASP A 106 12.35 -6.34 -1.49
C ASP A 106 12.37 -5.35 -2.65
N HIS A 107 11.24 -5.26 -3.35
CA HIS A 107 11.04 -4.37 -4.48
C HIS A 107 9.85 -3.46 -4.25
N ARG A 108 10.01 -2.17 -4.52
CA ARG A 108 8.92 -1.19 -4.55
C ARG A 108 8.26 -1.23 -5.91
N ILE A 109 7.00 -1.66 -5.97
CA ILE A 109 6.25 -1.89 -7.20
C ILE A 109 4.95 -1.08 -7.16
N LYS A 110 4.57 -0.50 -8.30
CA LYS A 110 3.28 0.17 -8.50
C LYS A 110 2.23 -0.83 -8.97
N GLY A 111 0.95 -0.55 -8.69
CA GLY A 111 -0.16 -1.46 -9.06
C GLY A 111 -0.16 -1.84 -10.54
N TRP A 112 0.02 -0.86 -11.43
CA TRP A 112 0.07 -1.07 -12.89
C TRP A 112 1.29 -1.89 -13.36
N ASN A 113 2.29 -2.10 -12.51
CA ASN A 113 3.43 -2.95 -12.81
C ASN A 113 3.22 -4.41 -12.34
N ILE A 114 2.09 -4.70 -11.68
CA ILE A 114 1.67 -6.06 -11.32
C ILE A 114 0.80 -6.59 -12.46
N LEU A 115 1.24 -7.69 -13.08
CA LEU A 115 0.56 -8.32 -14.22
C LEU A 115 -0.61 -9.20 -13.78
N GLY A 116 -0.56 -9.74 -12.56
CA GLY A 116 -1.63 -10.55 -12.01
C GLY A 116 -1.28 -11.25 -10.71
N ARG A 117 -2.32 -11.78 -10.06
CA ARG A 117 -2.23 -12.57 -8.83
C ARG A 117 -2.30 -14.06 -9.16
N PHE A 118 -1.39 -14.86 -8.58
CA PHE A 118 -1.53 -16.31 -8.58
C PHE A 118 -2.60 -16.72 -7.58
N VAL A 119 -3.62 -17.45 -8.05
CA VAL A 119 -4.66 -18.04 -7.20
C VAL A 119 -4.37 -19.53 -7.00
N SER A 120 -4.19 -19.97 -5.75
CA SER A 120 -4.18 -21.40 -5.43
C SER A 120 -5.61 -21.89 -5.20
N ARG A 121 -5.85 -23.19 -5.43
CA ARG A 121 -7.15 -23.81 -5.14
C ARG A 121 -7.58 -23.64 -3.69
N GLU A 122 -6.64 -23.68 -2.73
CA GLU A 122 -6.96 -23.48 -1.30
C GLU A 122 -7.53 -22.08 -1.03
N ARG A 123 -7.00 -21.06 -1.70
CA ARG A 123 -7.48 -19.68 -1.58
C ARG A 123 -8.85 -19.49 -2.24
N ILE A 124 -9.11 -20.19 -3.34
CA ILE A 124 -10.45 -20.21 -3.95
C ILE A 124 -11.44 -20.86 -2.96
N SER A 125 -11.08 -21.98 -2.33
CA SER A 125 -11.97 -22.64 -1.35
C SER A 125 -12.21 -21.83 -0.07
N SER A 126 -11.31 -20.92 0.32
CA SER A 126 -11.55 -20.01 1.46
C SER A 126 -12.49 -18.84 1.13
N ILE A 127 -12.63 -18.50 -0.15
CA ILE A 127 -13.48 -17.39 -0.63
C ILE A 127 -14.84 -17.93 -1.12
N LEU A 128 -14.84 -19.11 -1.71
CA LEU A 128 -16.00 -19.83 -2.19
C LEU A 128 -16.03 -21.18 -1.47
N PRO A 129 -16.89 -21.40 -0.45
CA PRO A 129 -17.09 -22.74 0.07
C PRO A 129 -17.63 -23.58 -1.09
N MET A 130 -16.81 -24.50 -1.58
CA MET A 130 -17.24 -25.45 -2.62
C MET A 130 -18.38 -26.26 -2.02
N ARG A 131 -19.57 -26.14 -2.60
CA ARG A 131 -20.68 -27.06 -2.30
C ARG A 131 -20.39 -28.35 -3.05
N ASP A 132 -20.29 -29.45 -2.30
CA ASP A 132 -20.32 -30.81 -2.83
C ASP A 132 -21.62 -31.09 -3.59
#